data_AF-A0A7J6UXC0-F1
#
_entry.id   AF-A0A7J6UXC0-F1
#
_cell.length_a   1.000
_cell.length_b   1.000
_cell.length_c   1.000
_cell.angle_alpha   90.00
_cell.angle_beta   90.00
_cell.angle_gamma   90.00
#
_symmetry.space_group_name_H-M   'P 1'
#
loop_
_entity.id
_entity.type
_entity.pdbx_description
1 polymer ?
#
loop_
_entity_poly.entity_id
_entity_poly.type
_entity_poly.pdbx_seq_one_letter_code
_entity_poly.pdbx_strand_id
1 'polypeptide(L)'
;GLTIVTHVLREGGKFIAKIFRGKDTSLLYCQLKLFFSVVTFAKPKSSRNSSIEAFVVCENYSLPEGFSPKDLHHLLERVGTPTGEDDLDCSSGWLEGPNKVYIPFLACGDLSGFDSDRSYPLPEVAEGTYKSLEPVQPPIAPPYKRALEMKRATQNS
;
A
#
# COMPACT_ATOMS: atom_id res chain seq x y z
N GLY A 1 0.81 14.68 -7.05
CA GLY A 1 -0.33 13.98 -6.44
C GLY A 1 -1.17 14.95 -5.64
N LEU A 2 -0.64 15.41 -4.49
CA LEU A 2 -1.37 16.28 -3.55
C LEU A 2 -1.85 17.60 -4.16
N THR A 3 -1.11 18.19 -5.09
CA THR A 3 -1.53 19.38 -5.85
C THR A 3 -2.86 19.19 -6.56
N ILE A 4 -3.11 18.03 -7.18
CA ILE A 4 -4.38 17.79 -7.89
C ILE A 4 -5.51 17.64 -6.87
N VAL A 5 -5.24 16.92 -5.77
CA VAL A 5 -6.18 16.73 -4.67
C VAL A 5 -6.66 18.07 -4.13
N THR A 6 -5.75 19.03 -3.92
CA THR A 6 -6.11 20.34 -3.36
C THR A 6 -6.96 21.23 -4.26
N HIS A 7 -7.03 20.93 -5.56
CA HIS A 7 -7.86 21.69 -6.50
C HIS A 7 -9.18 21.00 -6.83
N VAL A 8 -9.29 19.69 -6.61
CA VAL A 8 -10.40 18.88 -7.11
C VAL A 8 -11.24 18.27 -5.99
N LEU A 9 -10.63 17.95 -4.85
CA LEU A 9 -11.33 17.24 -3.78
C LEU A 9 -12.18 18.22 -2.98
N ARG A 10 -13.48 17.90 -2.84
CA ARG A 10 -14.38 18.65 -1.96
C ARG A 10 -14.09 18.38 -0.48
N GLU A 11 -14.48 19.31 0.39
CA GLU A 11 -14.53 19.13 1.84
C GLU A 11 -15.23 17.81 2.21
N GLY A 12 -14.64 17.08 3.17
CA GLY A 12 -15.07 15.73 3.57
C GLY A 12 -14.70 14.62 2.58
N GLY A 13 -14.01 14.92 1.47
CA GLY A 13 -13.64 13.95 0.45
C GLY A 13 -12.65 12.88 0.91
N LYS A 14 -12.53 11.81 0.11
CA LYS A 14 -11.56 10.72 0.34
C LYS A 14 -10.54 10.67 -0.78
N PHE A 15 -9.29 10.39 -0.43
CA PHE A 15 -8.18 10.24 -1.37
C PHE A 15 -7.47 8.92 -1.11
N ILE A 16 -7.33 8.10 -2.15
CA ILE A 16 -6.61 6.83 -2.07
C ILE A 16 -5.51 6.84 -3.12
N ALA A 17 -4.29 6.50 -2.72
CA ALA A 17 -3.15 6.45 -3.62
C ALA A 17 -2.21 5.28 -3.32
N LYS A 18 -1.57 4.76 -4.36
CA LYS A 18 -0.47 3.81 -4.23
C LYS A 18 0.79 4.56 -3.78
N ILE A 19 1.49 4.00 -2.81
CA ILE A 19 2.72 4.53 -2.23
C ILE A 19 3.78 3.41 -2.16
N PHE A 20 5.04 3.81 -2.03
CA PHE A 20 6.13 2.88 -1.72
C PHE A 20 6.52 3.07 -0.27
N ARG A 21 6.48 1.99 0.51
CA ARG A 21 6.96 1.99 1.89
C ARG A 21 8.48 2.13 1.88
N GLY A 22 8.99 3.07 2.67
CA GLY A 22 10.41 3.38 2.74
C GLY A 22 10.74 4.41 3.82
N LYS A 23 11.91 5.02 3.70
CA LYS A 23 12.42 6.00 4.68
C LYS A 23 11.46 7.19 4.89
N ASP A 24 10.84 7.68 3.82
CA ASP A 24 10.05 8.91 3.84
C ASP A 24 8.55 8.69 4.11
N THR A 25 8.16 7.46 4.47
CA THR A 25 6.77 7.08 4.82
C THR A 25 6.19 8.00 5.90
N SER A 26 7.01 8.32 6.89
CA SER A 26 6.64 9.17 8.03
C SER A 26 6.41 10.62 7.62
N LEU A 27 7.30 11.17 6.81
CA LEU A 27 7.15 12.51 6.26
C LEU A 27 5.88 12.62 5.44
N LEU A 28 5.63 11.64 4.57
CA LEU A 28 4.40 11.57 3.77
C LEU A 28 3.14 11.54 4.65
N TYR A 29 3.16 10.76 5.73
CA TYR A 29 2.04 10.72 6.67
C TYR A 29 1.77 12.09 7.30
N CYS A 30 2.81 12.78 7.78
CA CYS A 30 2.68 14.13 8.35
C CYS A 30 2.13 15.13 7.33
N GLN A 31 2.66 15.11 6.11
CA GLN A 31 2.20 15.97 5.01
C GLN A 31 0.72 15.75 4.67
N LEU A 32 0.26 14.50 4.69
CA LEU A 32 -1.15 14.17 4.45
C LEU A 32 -2.04 14.58 5.63
N LYS A 33 -1.56 14.47 6.87
CA LYS A 33 -2.31 14.84 8.08
C LYS A 33 -2.67 16.33 8.16
N LEU A 34 -2.00 17.18 7.39
CA LEU A 34 -2.34 18.61 7.27
C LEU A 34 -3.65 18.85 6.53
N PHE A 35 -4.04 17.93 5.65
CA PHE A 35 -5.19 18.08 4.76
C PHE A 35 -6.28 17.03 5.00
N PHE A 36 -6.04 16.06 5.88
CA PHE A 36 -6.94 14.95 6.12
C PHE A 36 -6.98 14.61 7.60
N SER A 37 -8.19 14.53 8.15
CA SER A 37 -8.39 14.16 9.56
C SER A 37 -7.90 12.73 9.85
N VAL A 38 -8.10 11.80 8.92
CA VAL A 38 -7.75 10.39 9.06
C VAL A 38 -6.84 10.00 7.90
N VAL A 39 -5.69 9.43 8.22
CA VAL A 39 -4.72 8.90 7.26
C VAL A 39 -4.35 7.51 7.73
N THR A 40 -4.56 6.52 6.87
CA THR A 40 -4.28 5.10 7.17
C THR A 40 -3.44 4.51 6.05
N PHE A 41 -2.41 3.77 6.40
CA PHE A 41 -1.59 3.06 5.41
C PHE A 41 -2.12 1.64 5.34
N ALA A 42 -2.53 1.20 4.16
CA ALA A 42 -3.20 -0.06 3.94
C ALA A 42 -2.37 -0.98 3.04
N LYS A 43 -2.30 -2.26 3.40
CA LYS A 43 -1.79 -3.33 2.54
C LYS A 43 -2.89 -4.38 2.38
N PRO A 44 -3.63 -4.36 1.26
CA PRO A 44 -4.68 -5.34 1.05
C PRO A 44 -4.08 -6.72 0.75
N LYS A 45 -4.80 -7.79 1.09
CA LYS A 45 -4.37 -9.18 0.82
C LYS A 45 -4.11 -9.49 -0.66
N SER A 46 -4.79 -8.77 -1.55
CA SER A 46 -4.58 -8.87 -2.99
C SER A 46 -3.23 -8.30 -3.45
N SER A 47 -2.50 -7.58 -2.58
CA SER A 47 -1.14 -7.11 -2.85
C SER A 47 -0.11 -8.10 -2.32
N ARG A 48 0.87 -8.44 -3.15
CA ARG A 48 2.00 -9.32 -2.76
C ARG A 48 2.64 -8.86 -1.45
N ASN A 49 2.78 -9.78 -0.50
CA ASN A 49 3.35 -9.46 0.80
C ASN A 49 4.82 -9.02 0.70
N SER A 50 5.56 -9.61 -0.26
CA SER A 50 6.95 -9.27 -0.58
C SER A 50 7.13 -7.90 -1.24
N SER A 51 6.06 -7.26 -1.72
CA SER A 51 6.16 -5.94 -2.34
C SER A 51 6.27 -4.84 -1.30
N ILE A 52 7.13 -3.85 -1.53
CA ILE A 52 7.20 -2.62 -0.72
C ILE A 52 6.03 -1.66 -1.00
N GLU A 53 5.19 -1.96 -2.00
CA GLU A 53 4.05 -1.14 -2.35
C GLU A 53 2.95 -1.24 -1.28
N ALA A 54 2.33 -0.12 -0.95
CA ALA A 54 1.14 -0.04 -0.12
C ALA A 54 0.19 1.00 -0.69
N PHE A 55 -0.94 1.18 -0.02
CA PHE A 55 -1.87 2.24 -0.31
C PHE A 55 -1.94 3.18 0.89
N VAL A 56 -2.15 4.45 0.63
CA VAL A 56 -2.61 5.39 1.64
C VAL A 56 -4.09 5.65 1.40
N VAL A 57 -4.86 5.64 2.48
CA VAL A 57 -6.28 5.95 2.52
C VAL A 57 -6.44 7.18 3.40
N CYS A 58 -6.81 8.29 2.79
CA CYS A 58 -7.04 9.56 3.47
C CYS A 58 -8.53 9.87 3.46
N GLU A 59 -9.07 10.26 4.61
CA GLU A 59 -10.49 10.52 4.81
C GLU A 59 -10.75 11.86 5.52
N ASN A 60 -11.93 12.40 5.23
CA ASN A 60 -12.37 13.73 5.57
C ASN A 60 -11.31 14.77 5.23
N TYR A 61 -11.16 14.99 3.93
CA TYR A 61 -10.40 16.10 3.39
C TYR A 61 -10.87 17.41 4.02
N SER A 62 -9.94 18.18 4.55
CA SER A 62 -10.20 19.46 5.18
C SER A 62 -9.06 20.40 4.87
N LEU A 63 -9.37 21.52 4.22
CA LEU A 63 -8.39 22.56 3.98
C LEU A 63 -8.28 23.48 5.20
N PRO A 64 -7.05 23.86 5.59
CA PRO A 64 -6.86 24.93 6.56
C PRO A 64 -7.52 26.22 6.05
N GLU A 65 -8.13 26.98 6.96
CA GLU A 65 -8.76 28.26 6.63
C GLU A 65 -7.71 29.22 6.03
N GLY A 66 -8.01 29.82 4.88
CA GLY A 66 -7.08 30.70 4.16
C GLY A 66 -5.98 30.00 3.36
N PHE A 67 -6.00 28.66 3.26
CA PHE A 67 -5.03 27.94 2.44
C PHE A 67 -5.15 28.30 0.95
N SER A 68 -4.05 28.74 0.35
CA SER A 68 -3.91 28.93 -1.10
C SER A 68 -3.09 27.78 -1.69
N PRO A 69 -3.52 27.19 -2.83
CA PRO A 69 -2.76 26.12 -3.47
C PRO A 69 -1.34 26.50 -3.91
N LYS A 70 -1.06 27.81 -4.05
CA LYS A 70 0.28 28.31 -4.36
C LYS A 70 1.28 28.09 -3.22
N ASP A 71 0.79 28.02 -1.99
CA ASP A 71 1.60 27.86 -0.78
C ASP A 71 1.87 26.39 -0.45
N LEU A 72 1.30 25.46 -1.22
CA LEU A 72 1.43 24.02 -1.00
C LEU A 72 2.88 23.57 -0.92
N HIS A 73 3.74 24.05 -1.84
CA HIS A 73 5.15 23.68 -1.85
C HIS A 73 5.88 24.14 -0.58
N HIS A 74 5.70 25.40 -0.18
CA HIS A 74 6.30 25.96 1.03
C HIS A 74 5.82 25.23 2.29
N LEU A 75 4.53 24.87 2.36
CA LEU A 75 3.96 24.16 3.49
C LEU A 75 4.55 22.74 3.59
N LEU A 76 4.69 22.03 2.46
CA LEU A 76 5.28 20.69 2.41
C LEU A 76 6.79 20.69 2.71
N GLU A 77 7.52 21.72 2.28
CA GLU A 77 8.93 21.91 2.61
C GLU A 77 9.13 22.17 4.10
N ARG A 78 8.31 23.04 4.69
CA ARG A 78 8.37 23.34 6.13
C ARG A 78 8.19 22.09 7.00
N VAL A 79 7.32 21.19 6.56
CA VAL A 79 7.08 19.89 7.22
C VAL A 79 8.27 18.93 7.05
N GLY A 80 9.09 19.11 6.01
CA GLY A 80 10.27 18.29 5.72
C GLY A 80 11.60 18.83 6.24
N THR A 81 11.67 20.11 6.62
CA THR A 81 12.90 20.74 7.12
C THR A 81 12.95 20.73 8.66
N PRO A 82 13.99 20.14 9.28
CA PRO A 82 14.15 20.12 10.74
C PRO A 82 14.68 21.45 11.36
N THR A 83 14.62 22.57 10.63
CA THR A 83 15.20 23.83 11.08
C THR A 83 14.14 24.81 11.60
N GLY A 84 14.00 24.82 12.92
CA GLY A 84 13.79 25.98 13.82
C GLY A 84 12.77 27.06 13.48
N GLU A 85 11.73 27.20 14.32
CA GLU A 85 11.38 28.38 15.15
C GLU A 85 9.88 28.49 15.45
N ASP A 86 9.02 27.72 14.77
CA ASP A 86 7.61 27.55 15.14
C ASP A 86 7.35 26.08 15.51
N ASP A 87 6.57 25.83 16.56
CA ASP A 87 6.20 24.53 17.16
C ASP A 87 5.41 23.56 16.23
N LEU A 88 5.85 23.40 14.99
CA LEU A 88 5.42 22.36 14.05
C LEU A 88 6.62 21.47 13.71
N ASP A 89 7.31 21.01 14.76
CA ASP A 89 8.43 20.09 14.65
C ASP A 89 7.95 18.71 14.20
N CYS A 90 7.91 18.51 12.89
CA CYS A 90 7.65 17.20 12.29
C CYS A 90 8.82 16.22 12.47
N SER A 91 9.89 16.63 13.14
CA SER A 91 11.07 15.80 13.37
C SER A 91 11.38 15.46 14.84
N SER A 92 10.56 15.83 15.84
CA SER A 92 10.91 15.45 17.23
C SER A 92 9.80 14.99 18.19
N GLY A 93 8.52 15.31 17.95
CA GLY A 93 7.45 14.97 18.91
C GLY A 93 6.58 13.76 18.53
N TRP A 94 6.22 13.64 17.26
CA TRP A 94 5.25 12.65 16.77
C TRP A 94 5.88 11.34 16.31
N LEU A 95 7.19 11.30 16.03
CA LEU A 95 7.83 10.14 15.38
C LEU A 95 8.97 9.54 16.22
N GLU A 96 9.47 10.32 17.19
CA GLU A 96 10.51 9.94 18.15
C GLU A 96 10.12 10.49 19.54
N GLY A 97 10.61 9.88 20.62
CA GLY A 97 10.26 10.25 22.00
C GLY A 97 9.02 9.54 22.58
N PRO A 98 8.60 9.90 23.82
CA PRO A 98 7.51 9.22 24.54
C PRO A 98 6.12 9.43 23.92
N ASN A 99 5.95 10.47 23.08
CA ASN A 99 4.70 10.76 22.35
C ASN A 99 4.70 10.23 20.92
N LYS A 100 5.53 9.21 20.64
CA LYS A 100 5.62 8.61 19.30
C LYS A 100 4.26 8.10 18.83
N VAL A 101 3.77 8.70 17.76
CA VAL A 101 2.58 8.32 17.01
C VAL A 101 2.96 7.20 16.04
N TYR A 102 2.41 6.02 16.30
CA TYR A 102 2.50 4.91 15.37
C TYR A 102 1.56 5.18 14.19
N ILE A 103 2.12 5.15 12.98
CA ILE A 103 1.33 5.25 11.75
C ILE A 103 0.42 4.01 11.69
N PRO A 104 -0.92 4.18 11.68
CA PRO A 104 -1.83 3.06 11.65
C PRO A 104 -1.68 2.33 10.32
N PHE A 105 -1.24 1.07 10.40
CA PHE A 105 -1.13 0.18 9.26
C PHE A 105 -2.24 -0.86 9.30
N LEU A 106 -3.13 -0.82 8.31
CA LEU A 106 -4.29 -1.69 8.25
C LEU A 106 -4.11 -2.77 7.18
N ALA A 107 -4.21 -4.04 7.59
CA ALA A 107 -4.42 -5.13 6.65
C ALA A 107 -5.89 -5.11 6.21
N CYS A 108 -6.15 -4.95 4.91
CA CYS A 108 -7.50 -4.83 4.37
C CYS A 108 -7.88 -6.08 3.55
N GLY A 109 -9.14 -6.48 3.63
CA GLY A 109 -9.72 -7.59 2.87
C GLY A 109 -10.55 -8.53 3.73
N ASP A 110 -11.54 -9.18 3.13
CA ASP A 110 -12.30 -10.24 3.79
C ASP A 110 -11.48 -11.54 3.87
N LEU A 111 -11.98 -12.55 4.57
CA LEU A 111 -11.35 -13.89 4.60
C LEU A 111 -11.68 -14.71 3.34
N SER A 112 -12.66 -14.28 2.55
CA SER A 112 -13.15 -14.97 1.34
C SER A 112 -12.40 -14.59 0.06
N GLY A 113 -11.63 -13.50 0.07
CA GLY A 113 -10.98 -12.95 -1.11
C GLY A 113 -9.76 -13.71 -1.58
N PHE A 114 -9.35 -13.40 -2.81
CA PHE A 114 -8.12 -13.92 -3.41
C PHE A 114 -6.89 -13.35 -2.69
N ASP A 115 -5.98 -14.26 -2.33
CA ASP A 115 -4.69 -14.05 -1.71
C ASP A 115 -3.63 -14.12 -2.81
N SER A 116 -2.85 -13.05 -2.92
CA SER A 116 -1.81 -12.95 -3.95
C SER A 116 -0.72 -14.01 -3.84
N ASP A 117 -0.53 -14.63 -2.67
CA ASP A 117 0.49 -15.66 -2.44
C ASP A 117 -0.08 -17.09 -2.57
N ARG A 118 -1.36 -17.25 -2.98
CA ARG A 118 -2.04 -18.54 -3.10
C ARG A 118 -2.44 -18.87 -4.54
N SER A 119 -2.28 -20.15 -4.92
CA SER A 119 -2.88 -20.71 -6.14
C SER A 119 -4.31 -21.18 -5.85
N TYR A 120 -5.26 -20.73 -6.67
CA TYR A 120 -6.69 -21.05 -6.51
C TYR A 120 -7.11 -22.18 -7.46
N PRO A 121 -7.96 -23.12 -7.00
CA PRO A 121 -8.55 -24.10 -7.90
C PRO A 121 -9.42 -23.40 -8.93
N LEU A 122 -9.35 -23.86 -10.18
CA LEU A 122 -10.19 -23.36 -11.25
C LEU A 122 -11.65 -23.79 -10.99
N PRO A 123 -12.65 -22.92 -11.21
CA PRO A 123 -14.04 -23.28 -10.99
C PRO A 123 -14.45 -24.41 -11.95
N GLU A 124 -15.10 -25.44 -11.40
CA GLU A 124 -15.58 -26.60 -12.18
C GLU A 124 -16.70 -26.21 -13.16
N VAL A 125 -17.46 -25.15 -12.83
CA VAL A 125 -18.62 -24.70 -13.60
C VAL A 125 -18.73 -23.17 -13.53
N ALA A 126 -18.15 -22.47 -14.47
CA ALA A 126 -18.47 -21.05 -14.73
C ALA A 126 -18.69 -20.90 -16.23
N GLU A 127 -19.95 -20.78 -16.66
CA GLU A 127 -20.50 -20.30 -17.95
C GLU A 127 -19.54 -20.19 -19.16
N GLY A 128 -18.72 -21.22 -19.40
CA GLY A 128 -17.60 -21.20 -20.31
C GLY A 128 -16.55 -22.24 -19.92
N THR A 129 -16.56 -23.38 -20.61
CA THR A 129 -15.64 -24.51 -20.42
C THR A 129 -14.17 -24.07 -20.41
N TYR A 130 -13.57 -23.87 -19.23
CA TYR A 130 -12.14 -23.70 -19.11
C TYR A 130 -11.45 -25.02 -19.49
N LYS A 131 -10.79 -25.04 -20.65
CA LYS A 131 -9.99 -26.19 -21.10
C LYS A 131 -8.52 -25.88 -20.83
N SER A 132 -7.94 -26.58 -19.86
CA SER A 132 -6.48 -26.58 -19.68
C SER A 132 -5.84 -27.10 -20.97
N LEU A 133 -5.02 -26.27 -21.61
CA LEU A 133 -4.27 -26.64 -22.80
C LEU A 133 -2.83 -26.93 -22.40
N GLU A 134 -2.22 -27.91 -23.06
CA GLU A 134 -0.80 -28.20 -22.90
C GLU A 134 0.03 -26.98 -23.34
N PRO A 135 1.11 -26.64 -22.60
CA PRO A 135 1.99 -25.57 -22.98
C PRO A 135 2.59 -25.85 -24.36
N VAL A 136 2.46 -24.89 -25.29
CA VAL A 136 2.93 -25.01 -26.68
C VAL A 136 4.42 -25.33 -26.75
N GLN A 137 5.19 -24.89 -25.76
CA GLN A 137 6.57 -25.30 -25.55
C GLN A 137 6.77 -25.69 -24.08
N PRO A 138 7.11 -26.95 -23.78
CA PRO A 138 7.40 -27.35 -22.42
C PRO A 138 8.70 -26.70 -21.93
N PRO A 139 8.84 -26.45 -20.61
CA PRO A 139 10.10 -25.99 -20.04
C PRO A 139 11.22 -27.02 -20.32
N ILE A 140 12.40 -26.54 -20.72
CA ILE A 140 13.58 -27.39 -21.01
C ILE A 140 13.91 -28.30 -19.81
N ALA A 141 13.69 -27.81 -18.59
CA ALA A 141 13.72 -28.60 -17.37
C ALA A 141 12.60 -28.11 -16.43
N PRO A 142 11.49 -28.86 -16.29
CA PRO A 142 10.43 -28.43 -15.40
C PRO A 142 10.88 -28.53 -13.93
N PRO A 143 10.58 -27.52 -13.09
CA PRO A 143 11.03 -27.47 -11.69
C PRO A 143 10.52 -28.65 -10.84
N TYR A 144 9.44 -29.31 -11.26
CA TYR A 144 8.84 -30.47 -10.58
C TYR A 144 9.49 -31.82 -10.95
N LYS A 145 10.41 -31.87 -11.92
CA LYS A 145 11.05 -33.11 -12.38
C LYS A 145 11.73 -33.86 -11.23
N ARG A 146 12.49 -33.14 -10.41
CA ARG A 146 13.24 -33.68 -9.27
C ARG A 146 12.32 -34.21 -8.17
N ALA A 147 11.18 -33.57 -7.94
CA ALA A 147 10.19 -34.00 -6.96
C ALA A 147 9.48 -35.30 -7.40
N LEU A 148 9.18 -35.44 -8.69
CA LEU A 148 8.60 -36.65 -9.26
C LEU A 148 9.56 -37.85 -9.18
N GLU A 149 10.85 -37.63 -9.46
CA GLU A 149 11.89 -38.65 -9.34
C GLU A 149 12.02 -39.16 -7.89
N MET A 150 12.03 -38.25 -6.91
CA MET A 150 12.04 -38.63 -5.49
C MET A 150 10.78 -39.42 -5.11
N LYS A 151 9.59 -38.97 -5.52
CA LYS A 151 8.33 -39.65 -5.22
C LYS A 151 8.28 -41.07 -5.80
N ARG A 152 8.82 -41.28 -7.01
CA ARG A 152 8.93 -42.60 -7.65
C ARG A 152 9.93 -43.51 -6.92
N ALA A 153 11.05 -42.96 -6.44
CA ALA A 153 12.02 -43.72 -5.65
C ALA A 153 11.43 -44.16 -4.29
N THR A 154 10.59 -43.34 -3.66
CA THR A 154 9.91 -43.69 -2.40
C THR A 154 8.80 -44.74 -2.57
N GLN A 155 8.14 -44.81 -3.74
CA GLN A 155 7.09 -45.80 -4.02
C GLN A 155 7.62 -47.18 -4.44
N ASN A 156 8.89 -47.25 -4.86
CA ASN A 156 9.55 -48.48 -5.30
C ASN A 156 10.49 -49.08 -4.24
N SER A 157 10.40 -48.62 -2.98
CA SER A 157 11.05 -49.18 -1.79
C SER A 157 10.01 -49.73 -0.83
#